data_AF-A0A965NNX1-F1
#
_entry.id   AF-A0A965NNX1-F1
#
_cell.length_a   1.000
_cell.length_b   1.000
_cell.length_c   1.000
_cell.angle_alpha   90.00
_cell.angle_beta   90.00
_cell.angle_gamma   90.00
#
_symmetry.space_group_name_H-M   'P 1'
#
loop_
_entity.id
_entity.type
_entity.pdbx_description
1 polymer ?
#
loop_
_entity_poly.entity_id
_entity_poly.type
_entity_poly.pdbx_seq_one_letter_code
_entity_poly.pdbx_strand_id
1 'polypeptide(L)'
;MKTALLFLVTLASVALPAAPRKLAVGATPESVTRGFDGDLFVSLMGVSRKAGDGDGKIVRVHGETVTDFATGLNDPKGTVFAGGFIITADFDTVWKIDAKGHKSVLAGPKDFPTAPTFLNDVEVEPSGQSILVTDMGAVTKMRDANNKLFAVDSPEHKAIP
;
A
#
# COMPACT_ATOMS: atom_id res chain seq x y z
N MET A 1 -6.04 58.58 39.81
CA MET A 1 -6.33 57.17 39.48
C MET A 1 -5.60 56.83 38.19
N LYS A 2 -4.58 55.97 38.22
CA LYS A 2 -3.95 55.40 37.02
C LYS A 2 -3.79 53.91 37.25
N THR A 3 -4.75 53.15 36.75
CA THR A 3 -4.75 51.69 36.77
C THR A 3 -3.76 51.22 35.71
N ALA A 4 -2.64 50.62 36.11
CA ALA A 4 -1.70 50.00 35.17
C ALA A 4 -2.21 48.61 34.82
N LEU A 5 -2.56 48.40 33.54
CA LEU A 5 -2.99 47.11 33.01
C LEU A 5 -1.74 46.28 32.68
N LEU A 6 -1.52 45.19 33.43
CA LEU A 6 -0.41 44.27 33.20
C LEU A 6 -0.83 43.24 32.14
N PHE A 7 -0.24 43.32 30.95
CA PHE A 7 -0.40 42.30 29.91
C PHE A 7 0.55 41.13 30.19
N LEU A 8 -0.01 39.98 30.56
CA LEU A 8 0.73 38.74 30.74
C LEU A 8 0.87 38.07 29.35
N VAL A 9 2.07 38.10 28.77
CA VAL A 9 2.38 37.37 27.53
C VAL A 9 2.65 35.92 27.89
N THR A 10 1.74 35.02 27.53
CA THR A 10 1.98 33.57 27.61
C THR A 10 2.87 33.16 26.44
N LEU A 11 4.12 32.80 26.73
CA LEU A 11 4.96 32.08 25.76
C LEU A 11 4.37 30.68 25.57
N ALA A 12 3.78 30.42 24.42
CA ALA A 12 3.39 29.07 24.02
C ALA A 12 4.67 28.29 23.67
N SER A 13 4.99 27.26 24.47
CA SER A 13 6.05 26.31 24.16
C SER A 13 5.65 25.52 22.90
N VAL A 14 6.30 25.79 21.77
CA VAL A 14 6.13 24.98 20.56
C VAL A 14 6.78 23.62 20.83
N ALA A 15 5.96 22.56 20.90
CA ALA A 15 6.47 21.21 21.04
C ALA A 15 7.31 20.85 19.81
N LEU A 16 8.55 20.43 20.03
CA LEU A 16 9.38 19.88 18.97
C LEU A 16 8.72 18.62 18.39
N PRO A 17 8.77 18.40 17.07
CA PRO A 17 8.24 17.18 16.47
C PRO A 17 8.93 15.98 17.10
N ALA A 18 8.15 14.98 17.51
CA ALA A 18 8.68 13.74 18.05
C ALA A 18 9.60 13.07 17.01
N ALA A 19 10.69 12.48 17.48
CA ALA A 19 11.60 11.74 16.61
C ALA A 19 10.86 10.58 15.90
N PRO A 20 11.24 10.25 14.65
CA PRO A 20 10.64 9.12 13.94
C PRO A 20 10.88 7.83 14.73
N ARG A 21 9.81 7.09 14.99
CA ARG A 21 9.83 5.79 15.69
C ARG A 21 9.74 4.63 14.72
N LYS A 22 10.35 3.51 15.06
CA LYS A 22 10.19 2.24 14.34
C LYS A 22 9.07 1.44 14.98
N LEU A 23 8.18 0.88 14.17
CA LEU A 23 7.15 -0.06 14.60
C LEU A 23 7.30 -1.35 13.80
N ALA A 24 7.38 -2.48 14.49
CA ALA A 24 7.40 -3.78 13.84
C ALA A 24 5.97 -4.15 13.42
N VAL A 25 5.72 -4.19 12.11
CA VAL A 25 4.41 -4.50 11.53
C VAL A 25 4.32 -5.93 10.99
N GLY A 26 5.46 -6.59 10.80
CA GLY A 26 5.57 -7.93 10.24
C GLY A 26 6.72 -8.04 9.25
N ALA A 27 6.89 -9.22 8.67
CA ALA A 27 7.83 -9.44 7.58
C ALA A 27 7.29 -8.85 6.27
N THR A 28 8.20 -8.52 5.35
CA THR A 28 7.90 -8.08 3.98
C THR A 28 6.82 -6.98 3.85
N PRO A 29 6.90 -5.87 4.65
CA PRO A 29 5.99 -4.75 4.47
C PRO A 29 6.23 -4.08 3.12
N GLU A 30 5.17 -3.65 2.45
CA GLU A 30 5.25 -3.04 1.12
C GLU A 30 4.63 -1.64 1.08
N SER A 31 3.35 -1.50 1.43
CA SER A 31 2.62 -0.23 1.37
C SER A 31 1.89 0.05 2.68
N VAL A 32 1.55 1.32 2.88
CA VAL A 32 0.72 1.80 3.99
C VAL A 32 -0.28 2.84 3.52
N THR A 33 -1.54 2.71 3.95
CA THR A 33 -2.56 3.75 3.80
C THR A 33 -3.24 4.03 5.13
N ARG A 34 -3.76 5.24 5.30
CA ARG A 34 -4.71 5.54 6.38
C ARG A 34 -6.10 5.09 5.95
N GLY A 35 -6.91 4.58 6.88
CA GLY A 35 -8.26 4.10 6.57
C GLY A 35 -9.24 4.29 7.72
N PHE A 36 -9.97 3.22 8.04
CA PHE A 36 -11.00 3.20 9.08
C PHE A 36 -10.49 3.77 10.41
N ASP A 37 -11.30 4.61 11.05
CA ASP A 37 -11.02 5.24 12.34
C ASP A 37 -9.71 6.05 12.39
N GLY A 38 -9.15 6.39 11.23
CA GLY A 38 -7.85 7.05 11.13
C GLY A 38 -6.66 6.12 11.37
N ASP A 39 -6.86 4.81 11.46
CA ASP A 39 -5.78 3.84 11.64
C ASP A 39 -4.98 3.65 10.35
N LEU A 40 -3.78 3.08 10.49
CA LEU A 40 -2.95 2.70 9.35
C LEU A 40 -3.19 1.23 8.98
N PHE A 41 -3.13 0.94 7.70
CA PHE A 41 -3.27 -0.40 7.15
C PHE A 41 -2.04 -0.68 6.30
N VAL A 42 -1.34 -1.76 6.62
CA VAL A 42 -0.05 -2.10 6.01
C VAL A 42 -0.18 -3.42 5.27
N SER A 43 0.22 -3.45 4.01
CA SER A 43 0.33 -4.69 3.25
C SER A 43 1.62 -5.43 3.61
N LEU A 44 1.48 -6.73 3.86
CA LEU A 44 2.58 -7.66 4.05
C LEU A 44 2.50 -8.70 2.93
N MET A 45 3.53 -8.73 2.08
CA MET A 45 3.56 -9.48 0.82
C MET A 45 3.58 -11.01 0.96
N GLY A 46 3.60 -11.54 2.19
CA GLY A 46 3.90 -12.94 2.42
C GLY A 46 5.39 -13.25 2.24
N VAL A 47 5.80 -14.46 2.61
CA VAL A 47 7.20 -14.89 2.54
C VAL A 47 7.46 -15.76 1.31
N SER A 48 6.48 -16.55 0.86
CA SER A 48 6.65 -17.39 -0.33
C SER A 48 6.54 -16.60 -1.62
N ARG A 49 5.73 -15.52 -1.65
CA ARG A 49 5.59 -14.62 -2.80
C ARG A 49 5.16 -15.40 -4.05
N LYS A 50 4.14 -16.27 -3.92
CA LYS A 50 3.63 -17.15 -4.99
C LYS A 50 2.12 -17.01 -5.14
N ALA A 51 1.64 -16.97 -6.37
CA ALA A 51 0.20 -17.02 -6.60
C ALA A 51 -0.42 -18.29 -5.99
N GLY A 52 -1.48 -18.11 -5.19
CA GLY A 52 -2.22 -19.19 -4.55
C GLY A 52 -1.68 -19.70 -3.20
N ASP A 53 -0.62 -19.09 -2.65
CA ASP A 53 -0.11 -19.46 -1.32
C ASP A 53 -0.98 -18.95 -0.16
N GLY A 54 -1.61 -17.78 -0.34
CA GLY A 54 -2.46 -17.15 0.67
C GLY A 54 -1.71 -16.71 1.94
N ASP A 55 -0.37 -16.57 1.89
CA ASP A 55 0.43 -16.22 3.09
C ASP A 55 0.61 -14.71 3.30
N GLY A 56 0.18 -13.90 2.33
CA GLY A 56 0.08 -12.46 2.41
C GLY A 56 -1.14 -11.97 3.22
N LYS A 57 -1.02 -10.75 3.75
CA LYS A 57 -2.07 -10.13 4.58
C LYS A 57 -2.01 -8.61 4.58
N ILE A 58 -3.12 -7.98 4.98
CA ILE A 58 -3.15 -6.59 5.46
C ILE A 58 -3.21 -6.64 6.99
N VAL A 59 -2.37 -5.85 7.66
CA VAL A 59 -2.46 -5.61 9.11
C VAL A 59 -3.01 -4.22 9.40
N ARG A 60 -3.79 -4.09 10.48
CA ARG A 60 -4.26 -2.81 11.02
C ARG A 60 -3.33 -2.38 12.14
N VAL A 61 -2.97 -1.10 12.13
CA VAL A 61 -2.14 -0.45 13.14
C VAL A 61 -2.98 0.62 13.85
N HIS A 62 -3.34 0.33 15.10
CA HIS A 62 -4.03 1.25 15.99
C HIS A 62 -3.07 1.71 17.09
N GLY A 63 -2.56 2.94 16.99
CA GLY A 63 -1.53 3.45 17.90
C GLY A 63 -0.20 2.70 17.75
N GLU A 64 0.06 1.74 18.65
CA GLU A 64 1.21 0.82 18.61
C GLU A 64 0.79 -0.65 18.46
N THR A 65 -0.51 -0.92 18.49
CA THR A 65 -1.05 -2.27 18.37
C THR A 65 -1.16 -2.65 16.89
N VAL A 66 -0.57 -3.78 16.53
CA VAL A 66 -0.64 -4.36 15.18
C VAL A 66 -1.48 -5.63 15.24
N THR A 67 -2.51 -5.72 14.40
CA THR A 67 -3.37 -6.90 14.30
C THR A 67 -3.60 -7.30 12.85
N ASP A 68 -3.75 -8.60 12.59
CA ASP A 68 -4.21 -9.08 11.28
C ASP A 68 -5.60 -8.48 10.98
N PHE A 69 -5.75 -7.92 9.78
CA PHE A 69 -7.00 -7.29 9.33
C PHE A 69 -7.65 -8.10 8.21
N ALA A 70 -6.91 -8.44 7.16
CA ALA A 70 -7.37 -9.31 6.08
C ALA A 70 -6.26 -10.31 5.73
N THR A 71 -6.59 -11.59 5.67
CA THR A 71 -5.64 -12.69 5.43
C THR A 71 -6.00 -13.48 4.18
N GLY A 72 -5.13 -14.40 3.77
CA GLY A 72 -5.37 -15.21 2.57
C GLY A 72 -5.26 -14.40 1.28
N LEU A 73 -4.44 -13.36 1.28
CA LEU A 73 -3.95 -12.68 0.08
C LEU A 73 -2.66 -13.37 -0.33
N ASN A 74 -2.27 -13.28 -1.60
CA ASN A 74 -1.07 -13.99 -2.05
C ASN A 74 0.16 -13.09 -1.89
N ASP A 75 0.10 -11.88 -2.41
CA ASP A 75 1.21 -10.92 -2.45
C ASP A 75 0.70 -9.48 -2.51
N PRO A 76 -0.03 -9.02 -1.47
CA PRO A 76 -0.60 -7.67 -1.46
C PRO A 76 0.49 -6.61 -1.44
N LYS A 77 0.33 -5.57 -2.25
CA LYS A 77 1.29 -4.46 -2.42
C LYS A 77 0.64 -3.11 -2.16
N GLY A 78 0.61 -2.22 -3.15
CA GLY A 78 0.05 -0.88 -3.03
C GLY A 78 -1.34 -0.93 -2.42
N THR A 79 -1.61 0.02 -1.54
CA THR A 79 -2.87 0.13 -0.80
C THR A 79 -3.39 1.55 -0.82
N VAL A 80 -4.70 1.70 -0.97
CA VAL A 80 -5.38 2.98 -0.83
C VAL A 80 -6.71 2.80 -0.10
N PHE A 81 -7.16 3.83 0.61
CA PHE A 81 -8.50 3.86 1.19
C PHE A 81 -9.45 4.70 0.33
N ALA A 82 -10.45 4.05 -0.26
CA ALA A 82 -11.40 4.72 -1.15
C ALA A 82 -12.78 4.08 -1.06
N GLY A 83 -13.84 4.88 -1.15
CA GLY A 83 -15.22 4.40 -1.15
C GLY A 83 -15.63 3.60 0.09
N GLY A 84 -14.93 3.76 1.21
CA GLY A 84 -15.17 2.98 2.44
C GLY A 84 -14.52 1.60 2.46
N PHE A 85 -13.52 1.37 1.59
CA PHE A 85 -12.77 0.12 1.52
C PHE A 85 -11.26 0.39 1.55
N ILE A 86 -10.50 -0.57 2.07
CA ILE A 86 -9.08 -0.69 1.72
C ILE A 86 -9.02 -1.43 0.39
N ILE A 87 -8.33 -0.85 -0.59
CA ILE A 87 -8.12 -1.43 -1.92
C ILE A 87 -6.65 -1.79 -2.03
N THR A 88 -6.34 -2.98 -2.55
CA THR A 88 -4.96 -3.46 -2.71
C THR A 88 -4.75 -4.17 -4.04
N ALA A 89 -3.60 -3.97 -4.65
CA ALA A 89 -3.08 -4.85 -5.71
C ALA A 89 -2.55 -6.15 -5.10
N ASP A 90 -2.81 -7.30 -5.74
CA ASP A 90 -2.36 -8.63 -5.33
C ASP A 90 -2.19 -9.54 -6.57
N PHE A 91 -0.96 -9.72 -7.04
CA PHE A 91 -0.63 -10.37 -8.33
C PHE A 91 -1.45 -9.86 -9.50
N ASP A 92 -2.52 -10.53 -9.91
CA ASP A 92 -3.33 -10.22 -11.08
C ASP A 92 -4.73 -9.72 -10.71
N THR A 93 -4.97 -9.53 -9.41
CA THR A 93 -6.27 -9.22 -8.84
C THR A 93 -6.20 -7.96 -7.99
N VAL A 94 -7.18 -7.08 -8.14
CA VAL A 94 -7.41 -5.95 -7.23
C VAL A 94 -8.50 -6.34 -6.26
N TRP A 95 -8.19 -6.31 -4.97
CA TRP A 95 -9.13 -6.59 -3.89
C TRP A 95 -9.66 -5.30 -3.28
N LYS A 96 -10.91 -5.34 -2.84
CA LYS A 96 -11.45 -4.38 -1.86
C LYS A 96 -11.77 -5.11 -0.56
N ILE A 97 -11.51 -4.46 0.57
CA ILE A 97 -11.62 -5.02 1.91
C ILE A 97 -12.51 -4.09 2.74
N ASP A 98 -13.59 -4.64 3.29
CA ASP A 98 -14.55 -3.89 4.11
C ASP A 98 -14.02 -3.59 5.52
N ALA A 99 -14.78 -2.83 6.31
CA ALA A 99 -14.41 -2.48 7.69
C ALA A 99 -14.25 -3.68 8.65
N LYS A 100 -14.73 -4.87 8.25
CA LYS A 100 -14.63 -6.12 9.02
C LYS A 100 -13.45 -6.99 8.55
N GLY A 101 -12.67 -6.53 7.57
CA GLY A 101 -11.56 -7.29 7.01
C GLY A 101 -11.98 -8.31 5.93
N HIS A 102 -13.24 -8.30 5.49
CA HIS A 102 -13.67 -9.21 4.43
C HIS A 102 -13.24 -8.69 3.07
N LYS A 103 -12.45 -9.49 2.35
CA LYS A 103 -12.02 -9.20 0.99
C LYS A 103 -13.06 -9.68 -0.04
N SER A 104 -13.23 -8.88 -1.09
CA SER A 104 -13.97 -9.24 -2.30
C SER A 104 -13.25 -8.68 -3.53
N VAL A 105 -13.40 -9.34 -4.67
CA VAL A 105 -12.75 -8.90 -5.91
C VAL A 105 -13.35 -7.56 -6.34
N LEU A 106 -12.48 -6.57 -6.59
CA LEU A 106 -12.85 -5.32 -7.24
C LEU A 106 -12.67 -5.41 -8.75
N ALA A 107 -11.53 -5.96 -9.19
CA ALA A 107 -11.23 -6.27 -10.58
C ALA A 107 -10.32 -7.49 -10.65
N GLY A 108 -10.65 -8.45 -11.50
CA GLY A 108 -9.81 -9.60 -11.81
C GLY A 108 -9.18 -9.49 -13.20
N PRO A 109 -8.40 -10.49 -13.64
CA PRO A 109 -7.61 -10.41 -14.87
C PRO A 109 -8.43 -10.11 -16.14
N LYS A 110 -9.69 -10.52 -16.17
CA LYS A 110 -10.61 -10.35 -17.31
C LYS A 110 -11.20 -8.95 -17.41
N ASP A 111 -11.07 -8.14 -16.37
CA ASP A 111 -11.61 -6.78 -16.31
C ASP A 111 -10.63 -5.74 -16.89
N PHE A 112 -9.40 -6.16 -17.23
CA PHE A 112 -8.38 -5.32 -17.83
C PHE A 112 -8.32 -5.50 -19.36
N PRO A 113 -7.96 -4.45 -20.13
CA PRO A 113 -7.76 -4.56 -21.58
C PRO A 113 -6.70 -5.61 -21.97
N THR A 114 -5.70 -5.78 -21.11
CA THR A 114 -4.69 -6.84 -21.17
C THR A 114 -4.59 -7.43 -19.77
N ALA A 115 -4.66 -8.76 -19.66
CA ALA A 115 -4.60 -9.43 -18.38
C ALA A 115 -3.27 -9.07 -17.67
N PRO A 116 -3.32 -8.49 -16.46
CA PRO A 116 -2.13 -8.12 -15.75
C PRO A 116 -1.38 -9.36 -15.30
N THR A 117 -0.05 -9.23 -15.17
CA THR A 117 0.80 -10.34 -14.73
C THR A 117 1.38 -10.11 -13.34
N PHE A 118 1.60 -8.86 -12.95
CA PHE A 118 2.19 -8.52 -11.65
C PHE A 118 1.86 -7.07 -11.24
N LEU A 119 0.62 -6.87 -10.79
CA LEU A 119 0.13 -5.60 -10.26
C LEU A 119 1.00 -5.13 -9.08
N ASN A 120 1.35 -3.84 -9.08
CA ASN A 120 2.15 -3.21 -8.03
C ASN A 120 1.37 -2.25 -7.15
N ASP A 121 0.89 -1.16 -7.72
CA ASP A 121 0.32 -0.06 -6.96
C ASP A 121 -1.13 0.24 -7.35
N VAL A 122 -1.84 0.86 -6.41
CA VAL A 122 -3.19 1.41 -6.59
C VAL A 122 -3.25 2.83 -6.04
N GLU A 123 -3.87 3.75 -6.78
CA GLU A 123 -4.03 5.14 -6.34
C GLU A 123 -5.40 5.67 -6.75
N VAL A 124 -5.95 6.59 -5.97
CA VAL A 124 -7.20 7.26 -6.34
C VAL A 124 -6.91 8.29 -7.41
N GLU A 125 -7.58 8.19 -8.55
CA GLU A 125 -7.52 9.21 -9.60
C GLU A 125 -8.03 10.55 -9.03
N PRO A 126 -7.45 11.72 -9.40
CA PRO A 126 -7.77 13.00 -8.77
C PRO A 126 -9.25 13.39 -8.63
N SER A 127 -10.14 12.94 -9.53
CA SER A 127 -11.58 13.20 -9.40
C SER A 127 -12.28 12.33 -8.35
N GLY A 128 -11.61 11.29 -7.85
CA GLY A 128 -12.14 10.33 -6.89
C GLY A 128 -13.05 9.26 -7.49
N GLN A 129 -13.23 9.25 -8.82
CA GLN A 129 -14.18 8.36 -9.49
C GLN A 129 -13.57 7.03 -9.91
N SER A 130 -12.25 6.87 -9.83
CA SER A 130 -11.57 5.67 -10.32
C SER A 130 -10.32 5.37 -9.51
N ILE A 131 -9.88 4.12 -9.60
CA ILE A 131 -8.61 3.65 -9.07
C ILE A 131 -7.68 3.43 -10.26
N LEU A 132 -6.51 4.08 -10.22
CA LEU A 132 -5.41 3.81 -11.12
C LEU A 132 -4.66 2.60 -10.59
N VAL A 133 -4.22 1.71 -11.48
CA VAL A 133 -3.52 0.48 -11.12
C VAL A 133 -2.31 0.34 -12.05
N THR A 134 -1.17 -0.09 -11.51
CA THR A 134 0.04 -0.36 -12.32
C THR A 134 0.28 -1.86 -12.45
N ASP A 135 0.58 -2.35 -13.65
CA ASP A 135 1.14 -3.67 -13.89
C ASP A 135 2.66 -3.55 -14.13
N MET A 136 3.47 -4.32 -13.41
CA MET A 136 4.92 -4.40 -13.64
C MET A 136 5.26 -5.27 -14.85
N GLY A 137 4.27 -5.94 -15.45
CA GLY A 137 4.47 -6.79 -16.61
C GLY A 137 5.39 -7.99 -16.31
N ALA A 138 6.14 -8.41 -17.33
CA ALA A 138 6.99 -9.60 -17.25
C ALA A 138 8.29 -9.35 -16.45
N VAL A 139 8.20 -9.19 -15.13
CA VAL A 139 9.35 -8.93 -14.23
C VAL A 139 10.49 -9.95 -14.34
N THR A 140 10.16 -11.19 -14.73
CA THR A 140 11.15 -12.27 -14.98
C THR A 140 11.97 -12.06 -16.25
N LYS A 141 11.57 -11.14 -17.13
CA LYS A 141 12.26 -10.80 -18.38
C LYS A 141 12.99 -9.45 -18.31
N MET A 142 13.05 -8.82 -17.14
CA MET A 142 13.68 -7.49 -17.00
C MET A 142 15.15 -7.56 -16.62
N ARG A 143 15.64 -8.74 -16.22
CA ARG A 143 16.94 -8.90 -15.56
C ARG A 143 17.75 -10.03 -16.16
N ASP A 144 19.06 -9.87 -16.14
CA ASP A 144 20.01 -10.93 -16.47
C ASP A 144 20.11 -11.98 -15.33
N ALA A 145 20.92 -13.02 -15.55
CA ALA A 145 21.15 -14.08 -14.56
C ALA A 145 21.78 -13.59 -13.24
N ASN A 146 22.33 -12.36 -13.20
CA ASN A 146 22.90 -11.73 -12.02
C ASN A 146 21.91 -10.72 -11.37
N ASN A 147 20.64 -10.76 -11.75
CA ASN A 147 19.58 -9.87 -11.26
C ASN A 147 19.77 -8.39 -11.64
N LYS A 148 20.61 -8.09 -12.64
CA LYS A 148 20.83 -6.73 -13.13
C LYS A 148 19.81 -6.41 -14.22
N LEU A 149 19.23 -5.21 -14.16
CA LEU A 149 18.34 -4.74 -15.22
C LEU A 149 19.06 -4.71 -16.57
N PHE A 150 18.36 -5.11 -17.63
CA PHE A 150 18.86 -4.93 -18.99
C PHE A 150 19.07 -3.44 -19.30
N ALA A 151 20.06 -3.15 -20.15
CA ALA A 151 20.29 -1.80 -20.60
C ALA A 151 19.10 -1.34 -21.45
N VAL A 152 18.72 -0.06 -21.30
CA VAL A 152 17.74 0.56 -22.19
C VAL A 152 18.21 0.39 -23.64
N ASP A 153 17.27 0.06 -24.53
CA ASP A 153 17.45 -0.23 -25.96
C ASP A 153 18.25 -1.47 -26.35
N SER A 154 18.64 -2.32 -25.40
CA SER A 154 19.24 -3.63 -25.71
C SER A 154 18.25 -4.55 -26.44
N PRO A 155 18.73 -5.59 -27.14
CA PRO A 155 17.87 -6.61 -27.74
C PRO A 155 16.90 -7.23 -26.74
N GLU A 156 17.35 -7.47 -25.50
CA GLU A 156 16.55 -8.03 -24.42
C GLU A 156 15.48 -7.05 -23.93
N HIS A 157 15.84 -5.78 -23.72
CA HIS A 157 14.87 -4.74 -23.35
C HIS A 157 13.75 -4.61 -24.38
N LYS A 158 14.09 -4.64 -25.68
CA LYS A 158 13.11 -4.58 -26.78
C LYS A 158 12.26 -5.84 -26.93
N ALA A 159 12.65 -6.93 -26.27
CA ALA A 159 11.92 -8.19 -26.27
C ALA A 159 11.01 -8.36 -25.03
N ILE A 160 11.02 -7.40 -24.10
CA ILE A 160 10.06 -7.37 -22.99
C ILE A 160 8.66 -7.07 -23.60
N PRO A 161 7.65 -7.90 -23.32
CA PRO A 161 6.30 -7.77 -23.88
C PRO A 161 5.56 -6.52 -23.40
#